data_AF-I3RZC8-F1
#
_entry.id   AF-I3RZC8-F1
#
_cell.length_a   1.000
_cell.length_b   1.000
_cell.length_c   1.000
_cell.angle_alpha   90.00
_cell.angle_beta   90.00
_cell.angle_gamma   90.00
#
_symmetry.space_group_name_H-M   'P 1'
#
loop_
_entity.id
_entity.type
_entity.pdbx_description
1 polymer ?
#
loop_
_entity_poly.entity_id
_entity_poly.type
_entity_poly.pdbx_seq_one_letter_code
_entity_poly.pdbx_strand_id
1 'polypeptide(L)'
;MVTGTVFCDQCKDGQRSLLDYPVNGAKVSLSCADSNGQITMSREETTNMFGSYIMRFDGAPDLGGCSAIVSGSGQGSMDCGEGAGPAQNPRLMFRMFDMEMYTVDPLLAQPAQPMQFCSRSSDSNPVPPPVSPPKSPPQFNLPPMPGLPPLPPLPPLPPLPPLPPVIFAEASACSSEKWTMPEYKCYWRGVNQDTKVAVAFGMVAARRYGTDITLWKGLQGRGDPYRTLSREGITALFNSYNTLQFSYHPIGVVEHMNEALMGSTRSVLLTALRFKRSNSGAGNVTCKFTPCK
;
A
#
# COMPACT_ATOMS: atom_id res chain seq x y z
N MET A 1 21.88 -4.27 4.47
CA MET A 1 20.68 -3.63 3.86
C MET A 1 19.45 -3.96 4.70
N VAL A 2 18.60 -2.99 4.98
CA VAL A 2 17.32 -3.21 5.69
C VAL A 2 16.19 -2.80 4.75
N THR A 3 15.13 -3.59 4.66
CA THR A 3 13.94 -3.24 3.87
C THR A 3 12.66 -3.59 4.62
N GLY A 4 11.58 -2.89 4.30
CA GLY A 4 10.27 -3.12 4.87
C GLY A 4 9.22 -2.32 4.12
N THR A 5 7.98 -2.41 4.61
CA THR A 5 6.82 -1.72 4.04
C THR A 5 6.00 -1.04 5.13
N VAL A 6 5.48 0.14 4.84
CA VAL A 6 4.55 0.89 5.71
C VAL A 6 3.15 0.79 5.13
N PHE A 7 2.17 0.39 5.95
CA PHE A 7 0.75 0.37 5.63
C PHE A 7 -0.01 1.38 6.46
N CYS A 8 -1.08 1.93 5.88
CA CYS A 8 -2.06 2.73 6.60
C CYS A 8 -3.04 1.79 7.29
N ASP A 9 -2.95 1.68 8.61
CA ASP A 9 -3.94 1.04 9.47
C ASP A 9 -5.13 2.01 9.62
N GLN A 10 -6.07 1.90 8.68
CA GLN A 10 -7.22 2.81 8.59
C GLN A 10 -8.19 2.67 9.76
N CYS A 11 -8.19 1.52 10.42
CA CYS A 11 -9.07 1.22 11.55
C CYS A 11 -8.41 1.46 12.90
N LYS A 12 -7.12 1.78 12.92
CA LYS A 12 -6.32 2.01 14.12
C LYS A 12 -6.38 0.82 15.07
N ASP A 13 -6.50 -0.39 14.52
CA ASP A 13 -6.64 -1.64 15.27
C ASP A 13 -5.29 -2.32 15.55
N GLY A 14 -4.20 -1.75 15.03
CA GLY A 14 -2.84 -2.25 15.21
C GLY A 14 -2.54 -3.49 14.36
N GLN A 15 -3.40 -3.83 13.41
CA GLN A 15 -3.23 -4.96 12.51
C GLN A 15 -3.26 -4.49 11.05
N ARG A 16 -2.67 -5.31 10.17
CA ARG A 16 -2.77 -5.11 8.72
C ARG A 16 -4.04 -5.78 8.21
N SER A 17 -4.97 -4.98 7.71
CA SER A 17 -6.25 -5.41 7.13
C SER A 17 -6.22 -5.42 5.59
N LEU A 18 -7.27 -5.98 4.97
CA LEU A 18 -7.46 -5.94 3.51
C LEU A 18 -7.77 -4.54 2.98
N LEU A 19 -8.30 -3.67 3.83
CA LEU A 19 -8.64 -2.30 3.46
C LEU A 19 -7.39 -1.41 3.48
N ASP A 20 -6.39 -1.77 4.28
CA ASP A 20 -5.16 -1.02 4.44
C ASP A 20 -4.37 -0.94 3.12
N TYR A 21 -3.76 0.22 2.90
CA TYR A 21 -2.99 0.50 1.70
C TYR A 21 -1.59 0.96 2.09
N PRO A 22 -0.58 0.71 1.25
CA PRO A 22 0.77 1.13 1.57
C PRO A 22 0.92 2.65 1.46
N VAL A 23 1.67 3.25 2.38
CA VAL A 23 1.80 4.70 2.50
C VAL A 23 3.01 5.18 1.72
N ASN A 24 2.79 5.96 0.67
CA ASN A 24 3.84 6.66 -0.04
C ASN A 24 4.31 7.88 0.76
N GLY A 25 5.63 8.08 0.87
CA GLY A 25 6.19 9.25 1.52
C GLY A 25 6.24 9.18 3.05
N ALA A 26 5.80 8.10 3.69
CA ALA A 26 6.03 7.88 5.13
C ALA A 26 7.54 7.86 5.43
N LYS A 27 7.93 8.56 6.49
CA LYS A 27 9.29 8.55 7.04
C LYS A 27 9.42 7.39 8.00
N VAL A 28 10.45 6.59 7.79
CA VAL A 28 10.76 5.43 8.62
C VAL A 28 12.10 5.67 9.26
N SER A 29 12.14 5.62 10.59
CA SER A 29 13.36 5.69 11.37
C SER A 29 13.76 4.30 11.84
N LEU A 30 15.01 3.92 11.61
CA LEU A 30 15.66 2.78 12.25
C LEU A 30 16.62 3.31 13.29
N SER A 31 16.45 2.90 14.54
CA SER A 31 17.35 3.24 15.64
C SER A 31 17.89 1.97 16.29
N CYS A 32 19.16 1.99 16.64
CA CYS A 32 19.84 0.92 17.36
C CYS A 32 20.31 1.45 18.70
N ALA A 33 20.02 0.69 19.75
CA ALA A 33 20.46 1.00 21.10
C ALA A 33 21.53 0.00 21.55
N ASP A 34 22.46 0.46 22.37
CA ASP A 34 23.35 -0.43 23.11
C ASP A 34 22.61 -1.14 24.27
N SER A 35 23.33 -1.97 25.02
CA SER A 35 22.78 -2.66 26.20
C SER A 35 22.28 -1.72 27.30
N ASN A 36 22.66 -0.44 27.27
CA ASN A 36 22.25 0.57 28.23
C ASN A 36 21.05 1.41 27.73
N GLY A 37 20.52 1.10 26.54
CA GLY A 37 19.43 1.84 25.91
C GLY A 37 19.88 3.15 25.24
N GLN A 38 21.18 3.42 25.16
CA GLN A 38 21.70 4.60 24.48
C GLN A 38 21.73 4.37 22.97
N ILE A 39 21.16 5.31 22.20
CA ILE A 39 21.10 5.22 20.73
C ILE A 39 22.53 5.35 20.16
N THR A 40 23.01 4.29 19.53
CA THR A 40 24.34 4.22 18.90
C THR A 40 24.30 4.46 17.40
N MET A 41 23.16 4.16 16.76
CA MET A 41 22.96 4.39 15.34
C MET A 41 21.51 4.81 15.09
N SER A 42 21.30 5.78 14.20
CA SER A 42 19.98 6.09 13.66
C SER A 42 20.07 6.41 12.18
N ARG A 43 19.06 5.98 11.42
CA ARG A 43 18.84 6.40 10.03
C ARG A 43 17.36 6.61 9.77
N GLU A 44 17.05 7.54 8.88
CA GLU A 44 15.70 7.80 8.42
C GLU A 44 15.67 7.65 6.90
N GLU A 45 14.63 6.98 6.38
CA GLU A 45 14.40 6.81 4.95
C GLU A 45 12.93 7.09 4.63
N THR A 46 12.64 7.50 3.40
CA THR A 46 11.27 7.76 2.95
C THR A 46 10.77 6.59 2.10
N THR A 47 9.53 6.18 2.36
CA THR A 47 8.87 5.13 1.59
C THR A 47 8.54 5.59 0.17
N ASN A 48 8.63 4.64 -0.75
CA ASN A 48 8.26 4.78 -2.15
C ASN A 48 6.74 4.61 -2.35
N MET A 49 6.24 4.66 -3.59
CA MET A 49 4.81 4.49 -3.88
C MET A 49 4.21 3.19 -3.35
N PHE A 50 5.00 2.12 -3.23
CA PHE A 50 4.56 0.83 -2.72
C PHE A 50 4.67 0.74 -1.20
N GLY A 51 4.82 1.88 -0.53
CA GLY A 51 5.09 1.97 0.91
C GLY A 51 6.39 1.30 1.31
N SER A 52 7.23 0.92 0.35
CA SER A 52 8.46 0.18 0.61
C SER A 52 9.61 1.14 0.82
N TYR A 53 10.52 0.80 1.73
CA TYR A 53 11.75 1.54 1.98
C TYR A 53 12.95 0.61 1.97
N ILE A 54 14.13 1.18 1.70
CA ILE A 54 15.39 0.45 1.70
C ILE A 54 16.45 1.33 2.33
N MET A 55 17.00 0.87 3.45
CA MET A 55 18.12 1.50 4.11
C MET A 55 19.41 0.75 3.76
N ARG A 56 20.41 1.50 3.30
CA ARG A 56 21.74 0.97 3.00
C ARG A 56 22.70 1.33 4.13
N PHE A 57 23.50 0.34 4.50
CA PHE A 57 24.54 0.45 5.52
C PHE A 57 25.84 -0.01 4.88
N ASP A 58 26.92 0.68 5.23
CA ASP A 58 28.26 0.28 4.83
C ASP A 58 28.72 -0.86 5.74
N GLY A 59 29.23 -1.94 5.13
CA GLY A 59 29.61 -3.16 5.84
C GLY A 59 28.43 -4.03 6.30
N ALA A 60 28.70 -4.92 7.26
CA ALA A 60 27.73 -5.83 7.88
C ALA A 60 27.56 -5.49 9.37
N PRO A 61 26.86 -4.39 9.71
CA PRO A 61 26.63 -4.01 11.10
C PRO A 61 25.69 -5.01 11.78
N ASP A 62 25.95 -5.30 13.06
CA ASP A 62 25.02 -6.05 13.89
C ASP A 62 23.76 -5.21 14.16
N LEU A 63 22.61 -5.69 13.72
CA LEU A 63 21.33 -5.02 13.88
C LEU A 63 20.42 -5.65 14.96
N GLY A 64 20.95 -6.55 15.79
CA GLY A 64 20.18 -7.25 16.83
C GLY A 64 19.53 -6.33 17.89
N GLY A 65 20.11 -5.15 18.13
CA GLY A 65 19.59 -4.13 19.06
C GLY A 65 18.79 -3.01 18.39
N CYS A 66 18.34 -3.21 17.16
CA CYS A 66 17.67 -2.19 16.36
C CYS A 66 16.17 -2.36 16.30
N SER A 67 15.46 -1.24 16.16
CA SER A 67 14.02 -1.19 15.93
C SER A 67 13.70 -0.16 14.87
N ALA A 68 12.72 -0.46 14.02
CA ALA A 68 12.22 0.42 12.98
C ALA A 68 10.81 0.91 13.38
N ILE A 69 10.55 2.19 13.18
CA ILE A 69 9.27 2.83 13.47
C ILE A 69 8.96 3.91 12.43
N VAL A 70 7.67 4.17 12.20
CA VAL A 70 7.25 5.33 11.41
C VAL A 70 7.50 6.60 12.23
N SER A 71 8.38 7.48 11.75
CA SER A 71 8.73 8.74 12.43
C SER A 71 7.88 9.94 11.98
N GLY A 72 7.11 9.78 10.91
CA GLY A 72 6.12 10.77 10.46
C GLY A 72 5.70 10.60 9.01
N SER A 73 4.91 11.54 8.52
CA SER A 73 4.52 11.63 7.10
C SER A 73 5.31 12.66 6.32
N GLY A 74 5.80 12.27 5.15
CA GLY A 74 6.24 13.18 4.10
C GLY A 74 5.08 13.68 3.24
N GLN A 75 5.35 14.69 2.41
CA GLN A 75 4.39 15.31 1.52
C GLN A 75 3.85 14.28 0.52
N GLY A 76 2.60 13.83 0.69
CA GLY A 76 1.97 12.80 -0.15
C GLY A 76 1.35 11.61 0.60
N SER A 77 1.49 11.52 1.92
CA SER A 77 0.72 10.55 2.71
C SER A 77 -0.75 10.97 2.74
N MET A 78 -1.64 10.15 2.19
CA MET A 78 -3.08 10.39 2.24
C MET A 78 -3.57 10.24 3.70
N ASP A 79 -3.71 11.33 4.46
CA ASP A 79 -4.33 11.40 5.81
C ASP A 79 -3.89 10.38 6.89
N CYS A 80 -2.81 9.63 6.63
CA CYS A 80 -2.38 8.48 7.42
C CYS A 80 -0.93 8.64 7.88
N GLY A 81 -0.67 9.75 8.56
CA GLY A 81 0.66 10.18 9.00
C GLY A 81 0.73 10.70 10.43
N GLU A 82 -0.42 10.72 11.13
CA GLU A 82 -0.58 11.37 12.44
C GLU A 82 -0.20 10.44 13.59
N GLY A 83 -0.19 9.12 13.36
CA GLY A 83 0.23 8.13 14.34
C GLY A 83 1.10 7.05 13.72
N ALA A 84 1.83 6.34 14.58
CA ALA A 84 2.64 5.19 14.24
C ALA A 84 2.22 3.99 15.09
N GLY A 85 2.21 2.81 14.48
CA GLY A 85 2.07 1.54 15.19
C GLY A 85 3.35 1.16 15.97
N PRO A 86 3.37 -0.05 16.55
CA PRO A 86 4.52 -0.49 17.34
C PRO A 86 5.80 -0.58 16.49
N ALA A 87 6.94 -0.31 17.13
CA ALA A 87 8.24 -0.50 16.51
C ALA A 87 8.47 -1.99 16.21
N GLN A 88 9.15 -2.27 15.11
CA GLN A 88 9.42 -3.63 14.63
C GLN A 88 10.93 -3.87 14.54
N ASN A 89 11.37 -5.05 14.97
CA ASN A 89 12.77 -5.41 14.95
C ASN A 89 13.17 -5.92 13.55
N PRO A 90 14.31 -5.49 12.99
CA PRO A 90 14.87 -6.09 11.79
C PRO A 90 15.21 -7.56 12.04
N ARG A 91 14.74 -8.43 11.16
CA ARG A 91 15.08 -9.86 11.17
C ARG A 91 16.08 -10.13 10.07
N LEU A 92 17.19 -10.77 10.42
CA LEU A 92 18.16 -11.22 9.43
C LEU A 92 17.46 -12.21 8.49
N MET A 93 17.33 -11.79 7.24
CA MET A 93 16.71 -12.57 6.19
C MET A 93 17.74 -13.46 5.51
N PHE A 94 18.95 -12.93 5.35
CA PHE A 94 20.01 -13.57 4.59
C PHE A 94 21.39 -12.97 4.85
N ARG A 95 22.42 -13.84 4.84
CA ARG A 95 23.85 -13.50 4.93
C ARG A 95 24.66 -14.36 3.96
N MET A 96 25.30 -13.77 2.96
CA MET A 96 26.41 -14.39 2.20
C MET A 96 27.36 -13.31 1.68
N PHE A 97 28.64 -13.67 1.50
CA PHE A 97 29.64 -12.86 0.80
C PHE A 97 29.69 -11.39 1.31
N ASP A 98 29.81 -11.23 2.64
CA ASP A 98 29.86 -9.93 3.34
C ASP A 98 28.64 -9.01 3.10
N MET A 99 27.55 -9.56 2.57
CA MET A 99 26.29 -8.88 2.39
C MET A 99 25.23 -9.48 3.30
N GLU A 100 24.62 -8.61 4.12
CA GLU A 100 23.51 -8.97 4.99
C GLU A 100 22.25 -8.19 4.57
N MET A 101 21.14 -8.92 4.47
CA MET A 101 19.82 -8.35 4.21
C MET A 101 18.90 -8.65 5.38
N TYR A 102 18.30 -7.60 5.91
CA TYR A 102 17.34 -7.65 6.98
C TYR A 102 15.97 -7.21 6.45
N THR A 103 14.93 -7.89 6.90
CA THR A 103 13.54 -7.50 6.65
C THR A 103 12.92 -7.02 7.96
N VAL A 104 12.10 -5.99 7.88
CA VAL A 104 11.27 -5.53 9.00
C VAL A 104 9.84 -6.00 8.72
N ASP A 105 9.15 -6.48 9.75
CA ASP A 105 7.72 -6.76 9.65
C ASP A 105 6.96 -5.47 9.26
N PRO A 106 5.79 -5.55 8.60
CA PRO A 106 5.09 -4.37 8.13
C PRO A 106 4.87 -3.34 9.25
N LEU A 107 5.32 -2.11 9.00
CA LEU A 107 5.09 -0.98 9.89
C LEU A 107 3.71 -0.40 9.62
N LEU A 108 3.09 0.16 10.65
CA LEU A 108 1.78 0.78 10.54
C LEU A 108 1.91 2.29 10.74
N ALA A 109 1.34 3.05 9.81
CA ALA A 109 0.99 4.44 10.01
C ALA A 109 -0.51 4.52 10.28
N GLN A 110 -0.92 5.50 11.07
CA GLN A 110 -2.30 5.61 11.53
C GLN A 110 -2.86 7.00 11.22
N PRO A 111 -4.15 7.08 10.87
CA PRO A 111 -4.85 8.36 10.75
C PRO A 111 -5.10 9.00 12.13
N ALA A 112 -5.47 10.28 12.12
CA ALA A 112 -5.89 10.98 13.33
C ALA A 112 -7.08 10.27 14.00
N GLN A 113 -8.07 9.88 13.19
CA GLN A 113 -9.25 9.14 13.62
C GLN A 113 -9.48 7.91 12.72
N PRO A 114 -9.96 6.78 13.26
CA PRO A 114 -10.35 5.62 12.46
C PRO A 114 -11.39 6.00 11.40
N MET A 115 -11.35 5.33 10.25
CA MET A 115 -12.33 5.57 9.20
C MET A 115 -13.73 5.09 9.59
N GLN A 116 -14.77 5.75 9.06
CA GLN A 116 -16.16 5.50 9.47
C GLN A 116 -16.67 4.08 9.16
N PHE A 117 -16.05 3.39 8.20
CA PHE A 117 -16.40 2.01 7.83
C PHE A 117 -15.80 0.97 8.78
N CYS A 118 -14.89 1.36 9.66
CA CYS A 118 -14.33 0.46 10.66
C CYS A 118 -15.42 0.12 11.66
N SER A 119 -15.68 -1.18 11.85
CA SER A 119 -16.69 -1.64 12.79
C SER A 119 -16.33 -1.12 14.19
N ARG A 120 -17.21 -0.33 14.81
CA ARG A 120 -17.08 0.11 16.20
C ARG A 120 -17.14 -1.12 17.11
N SER A 121 -16.01 -1.76 17.29
CA SER A 121 -15.85 -2.94 18.12
C SER A 121 -15.61 -2.49 19.56
N SER A 122 -16.61 -1.83 20.15
CA SER A 122 -16.60 -1.50 21.57
C SER A 122 -18.03 -1.24 22.04
N ASP A 123 -18.76 -2.33 22.29
CA ASP A 123 -19.74 -2.39 23.38
C ASP A 123 -19.79 -3.83 23.90
N SER A 124 -18.74 -4.20 24.64
CA SER A 124 -18.84 -5.25 25.64
C SER A 124 -19.67 -4.71 26.82
N ASN A 125 -20.96 -5.01 26.86
CA ASN A 125 -21.76 -4.88 28.07
C ASN A 125 -22.49 -6.21 28.37
N PRO A 126 -22.54 -6.63 29.64
CA PRO A 126 -22.99 -7.97 30.02
C PRO A 126 -24.51 -8.11 29.88
N VAL A 127 -24.93 -9.23 29.31
CA VAL A 127 -26.32 -9.64 29.10
C VAL A 127 -27.07 -9.86 30.42
N PRO A 128 -28.27 -9.28 30.63
CA PRO A 128 -29.28 -9.82 31.54
C PRO A 128 -30.31 -10.69 30.77
N PRO A 129 -30.98 -11.63 31.46
CA PRO A 129 -31.67 -12.79 30.86
C PRO A 129 -32.97 -12.44 30.11
N PRO A 130 -33.50 -13.36 29.29
CA PRO A 130 -34.53 -13.06 28.30
C PRO A 130 -35.92 -12.92 28.94
N VAL A 131 -36.65 -11.87 28.57
CA VAL A 131 -38.09 -11.77 28.85
C VAL A 131 -38.85 -11.57 27.54
N SER A 132 -39.84 -12.43 27.36
CA SER A 132 -40.77 -12.56 26.24
C SER A 132 -41.60 -11.30 25.97
N PRO A 133 -42.23 -11.17 24.79
CA PRO A 133 -42.69 -9.88 24.26
C PRO A 133 -44.13 -9.54 24.69
N PRO A 134 -44.47 -8.24 24.81
CA PRO A 134 -45.82 -7.79 24.57
C PRO A 134 -45.94 -6.81 23.41
N LYS A 135 -46.89 -7.16 22.54
CA LYS A 135 -47.71 -6.39 21.60
C LYS A 135 -47.48 -4.87 21.48
N SER A 136 -47.41 -4.47 20.21
CA SER A 136 -47.46 -3.12 19.65
C SER A 136 -48.52 -2.21 20.30
N PRO A 137 -48.16 -0.94 20.62
CA PRO A 137 -49.11 0.17 20.77
C PRO A 137 -49.05 1.18 19.60
N PRO A 138 -50.05 2.08 19.50
CA PRO A 138 -50.49 2.69 18.24
C PRO A 138 -49.67 3.92 17.80
N GLN A 139 -49.85 4.28 16.52
CA GLN A 139 -49.30 5.47 15.89
C GLN A 139 -49.70 6.76 16.62
N PHE A 140 -48.72 7.47 17.15
CA PHE A 140 -48.86 8.84 17.62
C PHE A 140 -48.59 9.82 16.47
N ASN A 141 -49.61 10.61 16.11
CA ASN A 141 -49.45 11.79 15.27
C ASN A 141 -48.80 12.91 16.10
N LEU A 142 -47.62 13.37 15.69
CA LEU A 142 -46.96 14.55 16.26
C LEU A 142 -47.47 15.84 15.59
N PRO A 143 -47.69 16.93 16.33
CA PRO A 143 -48.04 18.24 15.78
C PRO A 143 -46.86 18.90 15.04
N PRO A 144 -47.11 19.88 14.15
CA PRO A 144 -46.05 20.50 13.35
C PRO A 144 -45.11 21.35 14.22
N MET A 145 -43.80 21.16 14.05
CA MET A 145 -42.76 21.99 14.65
C MET A 145 -42.76 23.41 14.04
N PRO A 146 -42.48 24.47 14.81
CA PRO A 146 -42.21 25.80 14.28
C PRO A 146 -40.87 25.82 13.53
N GLY A 147 -40.85 26.45 12.34
CA GLY A 147 -39.66 26.53 11.48
C GLY A 147 -38.50 27.29 12.14
N LEU A 148 -37.29 26.74 12.01
CA LEU A 148 -36.04 27.39 12.39
C LEU A 148 -35.74 28.57 11.43
N PRO A 149 -35.16 29.68 11.93
CA PRO A 149 -34.75 30.80 11.09
C PRO A 149 -33.61 30.38 10.13
N PRO A 150 -33.51 31.01 8.94
CA PRO A 150 -32.48 30.69 7.97
C PRO A 150 -31.08 31.02 8.51
N LEU A 151 -30.16 30.06 8.36
CA LEU A 151 -28.75 30.26 8.70
C LEU A 151 -28.12 31.32 7.78
N PRO A 152 -27.20 32.17 8.30
CA PRO A 152 -26.48 33.13 7.48
C PRO A 152 -25.60 32.42 6.44
N PRO A 153 -25.38 33.04 5.25
CA PRO A 153 -24.54 32.46 4.22
C PRO A 153 -23.09 32.33 4.72
N LEU A 154 -22.53 31.12 4.58
CA LEU A 154 -21.12 30.85 4.86
C LEU A 154 -20.23 31.69 3.92
N PRO A 155 -19.12 32.25 4.41
CA PRO A 155 -18.16 32.94 3.57
C PRO A 155 -17.59 31.99 2.50
N PRO A 156 -17.26 32.48 1.30
CA PRO A 156 -16.66 31.67 0.25
C PRO A 156 -15.34 31.08 0.75
N LEU A 157 -15.24 29.75 0.69
CA LEU A 157 -14.02 29.03 1.02
C LEU A 157 -12.89 29.51 0.07
N PRO A 158 -11.67 29.74 0.60
CA PRO A 158 -10.53 30.06 -0.24
C PRO A 158 -10.30 28.92 -1.25
N PRO A 159 -9.83 29.23 -2.48
CA PRO A 159 -9.53 28.21 -3.46
C PRO A 159 -8.52 27.22 -2.88
N LEU A 160 -8.93 25.97 -2.78
CA LEU A 160 -8.05 24.88 -2.38
C LEU A 160 -6.85 24.84 -3.33
N PRO A 161 -5.62 24.65 -2.82
CA PRO A 161 -4.46 24.43 -3.68
C PRO A 161 -4.73 23.24 -4.62
N PRO A 162 -4.21 23.27 -5.86
CA PRO A 162 -4.45 22.20 -6.83
C PRO A 162 -4.01 20.86 -6.23
N LEU A 163 -4.97 19.95 -6.07
CA LEU A 163 -4.70 18.57 -5.69
C LEU A 163 -3.68 17.98 -6.68
N PRO A 164 -2.66 17.24 -6.19
CA PRO A 164 -1.77 16.50 -7.07
C PRO A 164 -2.62 15.58 -7.95
N PRO A 165 -2.27 15.41 -9.24
CA PRO A 165 -3.20 14.90 -10.24
C PRO A 165 -3.62 13.47 -9.90
N VAL A 166 -4.83 13.28 -9.39
CA VAL A 166 -5.75 12.14 -9.62
C VAL A 166 -5.09 10.74 -9.57
N ILE A 167 -5.19 10.04 -8.43
CA ILE A 167 -5.52 8.61 -8.50
C ILE A 167 -6.83 8.57 -9.29
N PHE A 168 -6.89 7.91 -10.44
CA PHE A 168 -8.11 7.88 -11.25
C PHE A 168 -9.26 7.38 -10.37
N ALA A 169 -10.20 8.28 -10.05
CA ALA A 169 -11.42 7.94 -9.33
C ALA A 169 -12.29 7.00 -10.17
N GLU A 170 -12.19 7.13 -11.50
CA GLU A 170 -12.82 6.25 -12.48
C GLU A 170 -11.88 5.10 -12.88
N ALA A 171 -12.45 3.95 -13.22
CA ALA A 171 -11.69 2.82 -13.74
C ALA A 171 -10.84 3.20 -14.97
N SER A 172 -9.54 2.86 -14.91
CA SER A 172 -8.57 2.88 -16.00
C SER A 172 -7.76 1.58 -15.98
N ALA A 173 -7.48 1.03 -17.15
CA ALA A 173 -6.67 -0.18 -17.29
C ALA A 173 -5.72 0.00 -18.48
N CYS A 174 -4.43 0.08 -18.20
CA CYS A 174 -3.40 0.34 -19.20
C CYS A 174 -2.50 -0.89 -19.39
N SER A 175 -2.25 -1.25 -20.64
CA SER A 175 -1.35 -2.36 -20.99
C SER A 175 0.11 -2.03 -20.63
N SER A 176 0.96 -3.05 -20.56
CA SER A 176 2.39 -2.87 -20.31
C SER A 176 3.04 -1.92 -21.32
N GLU A 177 2.56 -1.91 -22.57
CA GLU A 177 3.08 -1.04 -23.62
C GLU A 177 2.85 0.44 -23.28
N LYS A 178 1.64 0.79 -22.81
CA LYS A 178 1.32 2.15 -22.36
C LYS A 178 2.22 2.56 -21.20
N TRP A 179 2.46 1.69 -20.23
CA TRP A 179 3.37 1.96 -19.11
C TRP A 179 4.83 2.15 -19.53
N THR A 180 5.23 1.63 -20.70
CA THR A 180 6.59 1.81 -21.24
C THR A 180 6.74 3.01 -22.18
N MET A 181 5.66 3.72 -22.54
CA MET A 181 5.77 4.88 -23.43
C MET A 181 6.34 6.10 -22.68
N PRO A 182 7.34 6.81 -23.23
CA PRO A 182 7.95 7.97 -22.58
C PRO A 182 6.95 9.09 -22.24
N GLU A 183 5.97 9.29 -23.12
CA GLU A 183 4.90 10.29 -22.97
C GLU A 183 4.01 10.07 -21.74
N TYR A 184 4.03 8.90 -21.11
CA TYR A 184 3.25 8.57 -19.90
C TYR A 184 4.12 8.37 -18.66
N LYS A 185 5.39 8.82 -18.69
CA LYS A 185 6.35 8.59 -17.58
C LYS A 185 5.90 9.22 -16.25
N CYS A 186 5.12 10.30 -16.27
CA CYS A 186 4.60 10.95 -15.04
C CYS A 186 3.63 10.06 -14.22
N TYR A 187 3.10 8.99 -14.80
CA TYR A 187 2.28 8.01 -14.06
C TYR A 187 3.13 7.04 -13.23
N TRP A 188 4.45 6.97 -13.46
CA TRP A 188 5.40 6.29 -12.56
C TRP A 188 5.67 7.14 -11.33
N ARG A 189 4.69 7.27 -10.43
CA ARG A 189 4.84 8.10 -9.23
C ARG A 189 5.50 7.29 -8.12
N GLY A 190 6.41 7.88 -7.37
CA GLY A 190 7.07 7.23 -6.23
C GLY A 190 7.90 5.98 -6.56
N VAL A 191 8.03 5.57 -7.83
CA VAL A 191 8.99 4.58 -8.31
C VAL A 191 9.61 5.04 -9.62
N ASN A 192 10.76 4.48 -9.96
CA ASN A 192 11.48 4.81 -11.18
C ASN A 192 11.86 3.54 -11.95
N GLN A 193 12.44 3.72 -13.12
CA GLN A 193 12.86 2.61 -14.00
C GLN A 193 13.88 1.67 -13.35
N ASP A 194 14.62 2.14 -12.34
CA ASP A 194 15.66 1.39 -11.62
C ASP A 194 15.15 0.66 -10.39
N THR A 195 13.90 0.94 -9.97
CA THR A 195 13.26 0.26 -8.85
C THR A 195 13.23 -1.24 -9.13
N LYS A 196 13.54 -2.06 -8.13
CA LYS A 196 13.70 -3.51 -8.32
C LYS A 196 12.38 -4.26 -8.20
N VAL A 197 12.21 -5.32 -8.99
CA VAL A 197 11.06 -6.23 -8.88
C VAL A 197 10.99 -6.87 -7.49
N ALA A 198 12.15 -7.22 -6.93
CA ALA A 198 12.28 -7.73 -5.56
C ALA A 198 11.74 -6.75 -4.50
N VAL A 199 11.81 -5.43 -4.75
CA VAL A 199 11.30 -4.41 -3.82
C VAL A 199 9.78 -4.32 -3.92
N ALA A 200 9.22 -4.39 -5.12
CA ALA A 200 7.78 -4.29 -5.33
C ALA A 200 7.00 -5.56 -4.92
N PHE A 201 7.59 -6.74 -5.10
CA PHE A 201 6.90 -8.02 -4.88
C PHE A 201 7.50 -8.86 -3.74
N GLY A 202 8.59 -8.40 -3.13
CA GLY A 202 9.24 -9.07 -2.00
C GLY A 202 10.06 -10.30 -2.38
N MET A 203 10.34 -11.11 -1.36
CA MET A 203 11.32 -12.21 -1.42
C MET A 203 11.03 -13.29 -2.45
N VAL A 204 9.78 -13.70 -2.62
CA VAL A 204 9.43 -14.79 -3.54
C VAL A 204 9.81 -14.38 -4.97
N ALA A 205 9.52 -13.14 -5.34
CA ALA A 205 9.97 -12.55 -6.59
C ALA A 205 11.50 -12.41 -6.65
N ALA A 206 12.15 -11.97 -5.56
CA ALA A 206 13.61 -11.88 -5.50
C ALA A 206 14.29 -13.24 -5.76
N ARG A 207 13.75 -14.34 -5.20
CA ARG A 207 14.28 -15.69 -5.41
C ARG A 207 14.12 -16.16 -6.86
N ARG A 208 13.02 -15.80 -7.53
CA ARG A 208 12.79 -16.22 -8.91
C ARG A 208 13.55 -15.36 -9.93
N TYR A 209 13.52 -14.05 -9.75
CA TYR A 209 14.01 -13.10 -10.74
C TYR A 209 15.40 -12.53 -10.42
N GLY A 210 15.90 -12.74 -9.21
CA GLY A 210 17.08 -12.05 -8.68
C GLY A 210 16.73 -10.69 -8.08
N THR A 211 17.70 -10.10 -7.37
CA THR A 211 17.57 -8.81 -6.70
C THR A 211 17.78 -7.61 -7.62
N ASP A 212 18.41 -7.83 -8.78
CA ASP A 212 18.86 -6.74 -9.66
C ASP A 212 17.90 -6.39 -10.80
N ILE A 213 16.93 -7.26 -11.09
CA ILE A 213 15.93 -7.00 -12.13
C ILE A 213 15.09 -5.80 -11.74
N THR A 214 15.07 -4.80 -12.62
CA THR A 214 14.28 -3.59 -12.44
C THR A 214 12.85 -3.75 -12.95
N LEU A 215 11.94 -2.89 -12.48
CA LEU A 215 10.56 -2.82 -12.96
C LEU A 215 10.52 -2.54 -14.47
N TRP A 216 11.41 -1.66 -14.96
CA TRP A 216 11.53 -1.37 -16.38
C TRP A 216 11.89 -2.62 -17.21
N LYS A 217 12.91 -3.37 -16.77
CA LYS A 217 13.30 -4.61 -17.46
C LYS A 217 12.21 -5.68 -17.34
N GLY A 218 11.52 -5.76 -16.20
CA GLY A 218 10.39 -6.65 -15.98
C GLY A 218 9.22 -6.37 -16.93
N LEU A 219 8.86 -5.11 -17.15
CA LEU A 219 7.82 -4.70 -18.11
C LEU A 219 8.14 -5.06 -19.56
N GLN A 220 9.42 -5.23 -19.89
CA GLN A 220 9.85 -5.65 -21.23
C GLN A 220 9.94 -7.17 -21.39
N GLY A 221 9.70 -7.93 -20.31
CA GLY A 221 9.81 -9.38 -20.32
C GLY A 221 8.92 -10.01 -21.39
N ARG A 222 9.49 -10.85 -22.28
CA ARG A 222 8.79 -11.59 -23.34
C ARG A 222 9.35 -13.01 -23.47
N GLY A 223 8.58 -13.91 -24.09
CA GLY A 223 9.04 -15.21 -24.57
C GLY A 223 9.09 -16.35 -23.55
N ASP A 224 8.89 -16.08 -22.25
CA ASP A 224 8.89 -17.08 -21.19
C ASP A 224 7.74 -16.81 -20.18
N PRO A 225 7.13 -17.84 -19.56
CA PRO A 225 6.04 -17.66 -18.59
C PRO A 225 6.38 -16.76 -17.40
N TYR A 226 7.59 -16.86 -16.84
CA TYR A 226 8.00 -16.04 -15.69
C TYR A 226 8.21 -14.59 -16.08
N ARG A 227 8.86 -14.32 -17.22
CA ARG A 227 8.98 -12.97 -17.80
C ARG A 227 7.62 -12.37 -18.11
N THR A 228 6.68 -13.19 -18.59
CA THR A 228 5.30 -12.77 -18.86
C THR A 228 4.58 -12.46 -17.55
N LEU A 229 4.69 -13.30 -16.52
CA LEU A 229 4.13 -13.01 -15.19
C LEU A 229 4.72 -11.72 -14.61
N SER A 230 6.03 -11.52 -14.71
CA SER A 230 6.68 -10.29 -14.26
C SER A 230 6.10 -9.07 -14.97
N ARG A 231 6.01 -9.09 -16.32
CA ARG A 231 5.46 -7.97 -17.09
C ARG A 231 4.03 -7.65 -16.69
N GLU A 232 3.16 -8.66 -16.71
CA GLU A 232 1.73 -8.46 -16.46
C GLU A 232 1.43 -8.16 -14.99
N GLY A 233 2.20 -8.73 -14.06
CA GLY A 233 2.11 -8.44 -12.63
C GLY A 233 2.55 -7.02 -12.28
N ILE A 234 3.69 -6.54 -12.82
CA ILE A 234 4.10 -5.13 -12.65
C ILE A 234 3.05 -4.19 -13.22
N THR A 235 2.51 -4.51 -14.40
CA THR A 235 1.46 -3.72 -15.04
C THR A 235 0.18 -3.69 -14.19
N ALA A 236 -0.24 -4.82 -13.64
CA ALA A 236 -1.41 -4.91 -12.76
C ALA A 236 -1.18 -4.12 -11.47
N LEU A 237 0.02 -4.18 -10.91
CA LEU A 237 0.39 -3.41 -9.74
C LEU A 237 0.29 -1.91 -10.03
N PHE A 238 0.86 -1.45 -11.14
CA PHE A 238 0.82 -0.04 -11.53
C PHE A 238 -0.61 0.45 -11.76
N ASN A 239 -1.44 -0.33 -12.46
CA ASN A 239 -2.86 -0.03 -12.64
C ASN A 239 -3.60 0.04 -11.28
N SER A 240 -3.35 -0.91 -10.38
CA SER A 240 -4.00 -0.95 -9.05
C SER A 240 -3.67 0.26 -8.18
N TYR A 241 -2.46 0.84 -8.30
CA TYR A 241 -2.10 2.05 -7.56
C TYR A 241 -2.62 3.35 -8.19
N ASN A 242 -2.83 3.34 -9.50
CA ASN A 242 -3.28 4.53 -10.21
C ASN A 242 -4.81 4.58 -10.32
N THR A 243 -5.54 3.51 -9.98
CA THR A 243 -6.98 3.41 -10.18
C THR A 243 -7.63 2.59 -9.07
N LEU A 244 -8.51 3.23 -8.28
CA LEU A 244 -9.22 2.56 -7.17
C LEU A 244 -10.20 1.48 -7.63
N GLN A 245 -10.75 1.62 -8.84
CA GLN A 245 -11.70 0.68 -9.45
C GLN A 245 -11.02 -0.42 -10.30
N PHE A 246 -9.70 -0.57 -10.22
CA PHE A 246 -9.02 -1.63 -10.94
C PHE A 246 -9.39 -3.01 -10.37
N SER A 247 -9.41 -4.05 -11.22
CA SER A 247 -9.90 -5.38 -10.84
C SER A 247 -9.11 -6.07 -9.71
N TYR A 248 -7.89 -5.60 -9.44
CA TYR A 248 -7.07 -6.09 -8.35
C TYR A 248 -6.69 -4.96 -7.41
N HIS A 249 -6.85 -5.18 -6.11
CA HIS A 249 -6.18 -4.36 -5.10
C HIS A 249 -4.66 -4.60 -5.16
N PRO A 250 -3.79 -3.61 -4.89
CA PRO A 250 -2.34 -3.79 -4.97
C PRO A 250 -1.80 -4.97 -4.15
N ILE A 251 -2.35 -5.18 -2.94
CA ILE A 251 -1.99 -6.33 -2.10
C ILE A 251 -2.34 -7.64 -2.81
N GLY A 252 -3.53 -7.73 -3.39
CA GLY A 252 -3.96 -8.90 -4.13
C GLY A 252 -3.08 -9.20 -5.33
N VAL A 253 -2.53 -8.17 -6.01
CA VAL A 253 -1.55 -8.38 -7.09
C VAL A 253 -0.28 -9.04 -6.55
N VAL A 254 0.25 -8.56 -5.43
CA VAL A 254 1.46 -9.11 -4.80
C VAL A 254 1.24 -10.55 -4.34
N GLU A 255 0.11 -10.84 -3.70
CA GLU A 255 -0.28 -12.18 -3.25
C GLU A 255 -0.38 -13.17 -4.41
N HIS A 256 -1.20 -12.85 -5.43
CA HIS A 256 -1.39 -13.72 -6.59
C HIS A 256 -0.08 -13.96 -7.35
N MET A 257 0.78 -12.94 -7.43
CA MET A 257 2.10 -13.09 -8.04
C MET A 257 2.98 -14.04 -7.24
N ASN A 258 3.07 -13.87 -5.92
CA ASN A 258 3.91 -14.71 -5.06
C ASN A 258 3.39 -16.15 -4.97
N GLU A 259 2.09 -16.36 -4.87
CA GLU A 259 1.46 -17.69 -4.95
C GLU A 259 1.79 -18.39 -6.27
N ALA A 260 1.67 -17.67 -7.41
CA ALA A 260 1.99 -18.23 -8.71
C ALA A 260 3.47 -18.63 -8.83
N LEU A 261 4.37 -17.84 -8.25
CA LEU A 261 5.82 -18.08 -8.26
C LEU A 261 6.25 -19.28 -7.42
N MET A 262 5.54 -19.55 -6.33
CA MET A 262 5.71 -20.75 -5.49
C MET A 262 5.06 -21.99 -6.10
N GLY A 263 4.13 -21.81 -7.04
CA GLY A 263 3.42 -22.88 -7.73
C GLY A 263 4.14 -23.43 -8.97
N SER A 264 3.34 -24.07 -9.84
CA SER A 264 3.81 -24.67 -11.09
C SER A 264 3.96 -23.62 -12.21
N THR A 265 4.68 -23.96 -13.28
CA THR A 265 4.74 -23.12 -14.50
C THR A 265 3.36 -22.88 -15.12
N ARG A 266 2.42 -23.83 -14.96
CA ARG A 266 1.02 -23.64 -15.35
C ARG A 266 0.34 -22.54 -14.52
N SER A 267 0.59 -22.53 -13.20
CA SER A 267 0.07 -21.49 -12.30
C SER A 267 0.62 -20.11 -12.69
N VAL A 268 1.92 -20.02 -12.98
CA VAL A 268 2.59 -18.81 -13.48
C VAL A 268 1.91 -18.26 -14.74
N LEU A 269 1.70 -19.13 -15.74
CA LEU A 269 1.08 -18.72 -17.00
C LEU A 269 -0.37 -18.30 -16.81
N LEU A 270 -1.16 -19.06 -16.03
CA LEU A 270 -2.56 -18.73 -15.76
C LEU A 270 -2.70 -17.39 -15.04
N THR A 271 -1.89 -17.14 -14.01
CA THR A 271 -1.89 -15.86 -13.30
C THR A 271 -1.47 -14.71 -14.21
N ALA A 272 -0.43 -14.91 -15.04
CA ALA A 272 -0.01 -13.91 -16.02
C ALA A 272 -1.12 -13.55 -17.01
N LEU A 273 -1.87 -14.54 -17.51
CA LEU A 273 -3.00 -14.32 -18.41
C LEU A 273 -4.18 -13.60 -17.72
N ARG A 274 -4.44 -13.90 -16.44
CA ARG A 274 -5.45 -13.18 -15.64
C ARG A 274 -5.08 -11.72 -15.48
N PHE A 275 -3.84 -11.41 -15.10
CA PHE A 275 -3.36 -10.04 -15.05
C PHE A 275 -3.44 -9.35 -16.40
N LYS A 276 -2.98 -10.00 -17.47
CA LYS A 276 -3.07 -9.44 -18.84
C LYS A 276 -4.50 -9.04 -19.20
N ARG A 277 -5.48 -9.90 -18.92
CA ARG A 277 -6.90 -9.62 -19.17
C ARG A 277 -7.41 -8.41 -18.40
N SER A 278 -7.02 -8.26 -17.13
CA SER A 278 -7.39 -7.10 -16.32
C SER A 278 -6.66 -5.83 -16.77
N ASN A 279 -5.39 -5.93 -17.17
CA ASN A 279 -4.60 -4.81 -17.71
C ASN A 279 -5.17 -4.29 -19.03
N SER A 280 -5.86 -5.14 -19.79
CA SER A 280 -6.63 -4.75 -20.98
C SER A 280 -8.08 -4.34 -20.66
N GLY A 281 -8.41 -4.13 -19.39
CA GLY A 281 -9.73 -3.69 -18.92
C GLY A 281 -10.86 -4.69 -19.08
N ALA A 282 -10.53 -5.97 -19.35
CA ALA A 282 -11.46 -7.08 -19.56
C ALA A 282 -12.61 -6.80 -20.55
N GLY A 283 -12.46 -5.82 -21.45
CA GLY A 283 -13.46 -5.40 -22.44
C GLY A 283 -14.36 -4.23 -22.02
N ASN A 284 -14.34 -3.82 -20.75
CA ASN A 284 -15.27 -2.81 -20.21
C ASN A 284 -14.58 -1.49 -19.80
N VAL A 285 -13.25 -1.49 -19.72
CA VAL A 285 -12.46 -0.36 -19.24
C VAL A 285 -11.34 -0.05 -20.24
N THR A 286 -11.12 1.22 -20.53
CA THR A 286 -10.04 1.68 -21.42
C THR A 286 -8.90 2.33 -20.62
N CYS A 287 -7.74 2.46 -21.25
CA CYS A 287 -6.62 3.19 -20.66
C CYS A 287 -6.87 4.70 -20.75
N LYS A 288 -6.94 5.39 -19.62
CA LYS A 288 -7.22 6.84 -19.52
C LYS A 288 -5.96 7.69 -19.38
N PHE A 289 -4.81 7.18 -19.79
CA PHE A 289 -3.58 7.96 -19.80
C PHE A 289 -3.67 9.13 -20.77
N THR A 290 -3.30 10.30 -20.28
CA THR A 290 -3.07 11.50 -21.09
C THR A 290 -1.57 11.79 -21.12
N PRO A 291 -0.99 12.21 -22.26
CA PRO A 291 0.43 12.55 -22.32
C PRO A 291 0.79 13.57 -21.24
N CYS A 292 1.91 13.31 -20.57
CA CYS A 292 2.48 14.22 -19.58
C CYS A 292 2.90 15.52 -20.28
N LYS A 293 2.62 16.66 -19.64
CA LYS A 293 3.09 17.97 -20.10
C LYS A 293 4.50 18.24 -19.59
#